data_AF-A0A6J0JLA1-F1
#
_entry.id   AF-A0A6J0JLA1-F1
#
_cell.length_a   1.000
_cell.length_b   1.000
_cell.length_c   1.000
_cell.angle_alpha   90.00
_cell.angle_beta   90.00
_cell.angle_gamma   90.00
#
_symmetry.space_group_name_H-M   'P 1'
#
loop_
_entity.id
_entity.type
_entity.pdbx_description
1 polymer ?
#
loop_
_entity_poly.entity_id
_entity_poly.type
_entity_poly.pdbx_seq_one_letter_code
_entity_poly.pdbx_strand_id
1 'polypeptide(L)'
;MKLKQTNVMFMVLALISALVFLQSEADECPTGNINLVPGCFDALRLASGKDYSRLSRACCRAVYSINSDTCFFLFYPSPPYPIKTFKNICLNVNYVPEPDGSRF
;
A
#
# COMPACT_ATOMS: atom_id res chain seq x y z
N MET A 1 47.28 -18.91 13.92
CA MET A 1 46.06 -18.34 13.27
C MET A 1 44.85 -18.73 14.09
N LYS A 2 43.87 -17.84 14.30
CA LYS A 2 42.42 -18.13 14.47
C LYS A 2 41.62 -17.19 15.38
N LEU A 3 42.18 -16.12 15.97
CA LEU A 3 41.36 -15.15 16.73
C LEU A 3 40.78 -14.03 15.84
N LYS A 4 41.59 -13.54 14.87
CA LYS A 4 41.15 -12.53 13.90
C LYS A 4 40.05 -13.02 12.95
N GLN A 5 40.08 -14.29 12.54
CA GLN A 5 39.13 -14.85 11.59
C GLN A 5 37.73 -15.01 12.20
N THR A 6 37.64 -15.41 13.47
CA THR A 6 36.38 -15.57 14.21
C THR A 6 35.67 -14.23 14.43
N ASN A 7 36.41 -13.15 14.71
CA ASN A 7 35.85 -11.81 14.86
C ASN A 7 35.26 -11.26 13.55
N VAL A 8 35.92 -11.50 12.42
CA VAL A 8 35.40 -11.08 11.11
C VAL A 8 34.13 -11.85 10.76
N MET A 9 34.12 -13.16 11.02
CA MET A 9 32.94 -14.00 10.74
C MET A 9 31.73 -13.60 11.60
N PHE A 10 31.95 -13.25 12.87
CA PHE A 10 30.89 -12.77 13.76
C PHE A 10 30.32 -11.40 13.34
N MET A 11 31.19 -10.47 12.94
CA MET A 11 30.77 -9.16 12.40
C MET A 11 29.94 -9.30 11.12
N VAL A 12 30.35 -10.19 10.21
CA VAL A 12 29.62 -10.46 8.97
C VAL A 12 28.24 -11.06 9.27
N LEU A 13 28.14 -12.00 10.20
CA LEU A 13 26.85 -12.57 10.61
C LEU A 13 25.93 -11.52 11.26
N ALA A 14 26.46 -10.68 12.13
CA ALA A 14 25.70 -9.59 12.76
C ALA A 14 25.18 -8.57 11.74
N LEU A 15 25.99 -8.23 10.72
CA LEU A 15 25.57 -7.34 9.62
C LEU A 15 24.46 -7.97 8.78
N ILE A 16 24.56 -9.25 8.43
CA ILE A 16 23.51 -9.96 7.69
C ILE A 16 22.22 -10.01 8.50
N SER A 17 22.28 -10.33 9.80
CA SER A 17 21.10 -10.31 10.66
C SER A 17 20.47 -8.92 10.76
N ALA A 18 21.27 -7.87 10.97
CA ALA A 18 20.78 -6.49 11.00
C ALA A 18 20.10 -6.07 9.69
N LEU A 19 20.64 -6.49 8.53
CA LEU A 19 20.05 -6.22 7.22
C LEU A 19 18.69 -6.91 7.03
N VAL A 20 18.49 -8.12 7.57
CA VAL A 20 17.20 -8.84 7.51
C VAL A 20 16.13 -8.14 8.36
N PHE A 21 16.48 -7.64 9.55
CA PHE A 21 15.53 -6.92 10.40
C PHE A 21 15.11 -5.57 9.82
N LEU A 22 16.00 -4.89 9.09
CA LEU A 22 15.72 -3.58 8.49
C LEU A 22 14.73 -3.64 7.31
N GLN A 23 14.54 -4.81 6.69
CA GLN A 23 13.58 -4.96 5.57
C GLN A 23 12.13 -5.16 6.00
N SER A 24 11.86 -5.33 7.31
CA SER A 24 10.52 -5.64 7.82
C SER A 24 9.64 -4.39 8.05
N GLU A 25 10.09 -3.20 7.67
CA GLU A 25 9.39 -1.93 7.95
C GLU A 25 8.36 -1.52 6.88
N ALA A 26 8.01 -2.41 5.94
CA ALA A 26 6.92 -2.15 5.00
C ALA A 26 5.58 -2.49 5.66
N ASP A 27 4.98 -1.50 6.33
CA ASP A 27 3.65 -1.65 6.94
C ASP A 27 2.57 -1.89 5.88
N GLU A 28 1.77 -2.94 6.07
CA GLU A 28 0.57 -3.17 5.28
C GLU A 28 -0.52 -2.16 5.64
N CYS A 29 -1.23 -1.64 4.64
CA CYS A 29 -2.32 -0.71 4.90
C CYS A 29 -3.49 -1.40 5.61
N PRO A 30 -4.10 -0.75 6.62
CA PRO A 30 -5.32 -1.27 7.23
C PRO A 30 -6.44 -1.31 6.19
N THR A 31 -6.98 -2.51 5.93
CA THR A 31 -8.02 -2.73 4.92
C THR A 31 -9.44 -2.66 5.50
N GLY A 32 -9.61 -2.46 6.81
CA GLY A 32 -10.92 -2.47 7.48
C GLY A 32 -11.97 -1.58 6.78
N ASN A 33 -11.69 -0.29 6.65
CA ASN A 33 -12.60 0.66 6.00
C ASN A 33 -12.80 0.39 4.50
N ILE A 34 -11.77 -0.15 3.83
CA ILE A 34 -11.81 -0.52 2.41
C ILE A 34 -12.77 -1.70 2.22
N ASN A 35 -12.70 -2.70 3.09
CA ASN A 35 -13.52 -3.91 3.02
C ASN A 35 -14.99 -3.67 3.39
N LEU A 36 -15.30 -2.57 4.09
CA LEU A 36 -16.68 -2.13 4.33
C LEU A 36 -17.38 -1.63 3.06
N VAL A 37 -16.63 -1.20 2.05
CA VAL A 37 -17.18 -0.77 0.76
C VAL A 37 -17.19 -1.97 -0.20
N PRO A 38 -18.36 -2.50 -0.60
CA PRO A 38 -18.44 -3.68 -1.45
C PRO A 38 -17.63 -3.52 -2.74
N GLY A 39 -16.72 -4.46 -3.00
CA GLY A 39 -15.89 -4.48 -4.20
C GLY A 39 -14.76 -3.43 -4.25
N CYS A 40 -14.57 -2.62 -3.20
CA CYS A 40 -13.55 -1.56 -3.23
C CYS A 40 -12.12 -2.14 -3.32
N PHE A 41 -11.82 -3.21 -2.58
CA PHE A 41 -10.49 -3.83 -2.66
C PHE A 41 -10.17 -4.36 -4.06
N ASP A 42 -11.15 -5.02 -4.72
CA ASP A 42 -11.01 -5.46 -6.11
C ASP A 42 -10.89 -4.27 -7.09
N ALA A 43 -11.63 -3.18 -6.86
CA ALA A 43 -11.53 -1.97 -7.67
C ALA A 43 -10.13 -1.32 -7.55
N LEU A 44 -9.53 -1.30 -6.36
CA LEU A 44 -8.16 -0.85 -6.16
C LEU A 44 -7.16 -1.76 -6.88
N ARG A 45 -7.36 -3.09 -6.84
CA ARG A 45 -6.55 -4.03 -7.61
C ARG A 45 -6.60 -3.75 -9.10
N LEU A 46 -7.78 -3.49 -9.67
CA LEU A 46 -7.93 -3.14 -11.09
C LEU A 46 -7.30 -1.79 -11.41
N ALA A 47 -7.47 -0.81 -10.52
CA ALA A 47 -6.90 0.52 -10.67
C ALA A 47 -5.35 0.50 -10.66
N SER A 48 -4.73 -0.46 -9.96
CA SER A 48 -3.28 -0.67 -10.02
C SER A 48 -2.79 -1.08 -11.42
N GLY A 49 -3.67 -1.72 -12.20
CA GLY A 49 -3.51 -2.02 -13.63
C GLY A 49 -4.03 -0.92 -14.57
N LYS A 50 -4.31 0.28 -14.06
CA LYS A 50 -4.89 1.44 -14.78
C LYS A 50 -6.33 1.26 -15.26
N ASP A 51 -7.06 0.25 -14.76
CA ASP A 51 -8.50 0.13 -14.98
C ASP A 51 -9.27 0.78 -13.83
N TYR A 52 -9.75 1.99 -14.06
CA TYR A 52 -10.48 2.79 -13.06
C TYR A 52 -12.01 2.63 -13.15
N SER A 53 -12.52 1.77 -14.05
CA SER A 53 -13.96 1.67 -14.36
C SER A 53 -14.83 1.30 -13.16
N ARG A 54 -14.25 0.60 -12.18
CA ARG A 54 -14.94 0.15 -10.96
C ARG A 54 -14.64 1.00 -9.73
N LEU A 55 -13.84 2.05 -9.87
CA LEU A 55 -13.42 2.86 -8.74
C LEU A 55 -14.52 3.87 -8.37
N SER A 56 -15.20 3.63 -7.26
CA SER A 56 -16.29 4.49 -6.79
C SER A 56 -15.78 5.62 -5.88
N ARG A 57 -16.55 6.70 -5.77
CA ARG A 57 -16.26 7.79 -4.81
C ARG A 57 -16.25 7.29 -3.37
N ALA A 58 -17.15 6.36 -3.01
CA ALA A 58 -17.16 5.73 -1.68
C ALA A 58 -15.86 4.97 -1.40
N CYS A 59 -15.34 4.24 -2.39
CA CYS A 59 -14.06 3.56 -2.27
C CYS A 59 -12.91 4.57 -2.08
N CYS A 60 -12.92 5.67 -2.83
CA CYS A 60 -11.93 6.73 -2.66
C CYS A 60 -12.00 7.42 -1.29
N ARG A 61 -13.19 7.64 -0.72
CA ARG A 61 -13.33 8.12 0.66
C ARG A 61 -12.70 7.14 1.65
N ALA A 62 -12.90 5.84 1.46
CA ALA A 62 -12.28 4.81 2.29
C ALA A 62 -10.74 4.83 2.17
N VAL A 63 -10.19 5.04 0.97
CA VAL A 63 -8.73 5.24 0.77
C VAL A 63 -8.22 6.46 1.54
N TYR A 64 -8.94 7.59 1.47
CA TYR A 64 -8.56 8.80 2.20
C TYR A 64 -8.70 8.68 3.72
N SER A 65 -9.54 7.77 4.22
CA SER A 65 -9.66 7.50 5.66
C SER A 65 -8.43 6.83 6.27
N ILE A 66 -7.52 6.32 5.44
CA ILE A 66 -6.26 5.74 5.89
C ILE A 66 -5.30 6.88 6.24
N ASN A 67 -5.08 7.07 7.54
CA ASN A 67 -4.22 8.12 8.12
C ASN A 67 -2.72 7.86 7.94
N SER A 68 -2.33 6.80 7.23
CA SER A 68 -0.94 6.52 6.87
C SER A 68 -0.65 6.93 5.42
N ASP A 69 0.56 7.42 5.19
CA ASP A 69 1.09 7.74 3.86
C ASP A 69 2.25 6.82 3.45
N THR A 70 2.64 5.90 4.33
CA THR A 70 3.82 5.02 4.16
C THR A 70 3.45 3.55 4.01
N CYS A 71 2.17 3.20 4.11
CA CYS A 71 1.73 1.81 3.99
C CYS A 71 1.56 1.35 2.53
N PHE A 72 1.50 0.04 2.34
CA PHE A 72 1.33 -0.61 1.05
C PHE A 72 0.11 -1.54 1.03
N PHE A 73 -0.60 -1.59 -0.10
CA PHE A 73 -1.56 -2.64 -0.38
C PHE A 73 -0.90 -3.79 -1.13
N LEU A 74 -1.21 -5.01 -0.70
CA LEU A 74 -0.78 -6.25 -1.34
C LEU A 74 -1.90 -6.81 -2.20
N PHE A 75 -1.65 -6.92 -3.51
CA PHE A 75 -2.60 -7.50 -4.45
C PHE A 75 -1.95 -8.67 -5.17
N TYR A 76 -2.07 -9.91 -4.69
CA TYR A 76 -1.51 -11.06 -5.41
C TYR A 76 -2.23 -11.27 -6.76
N PRO A 77 -1.52 -11.53 -7.89
CA PRO A 77 -0.06 -11.70 -8.06
C PRO A 77 0.72 -10.42 -8.40
N SER A 78 0.08 -9.27 -8.35
CA SER A 78 0.68 -7.95 -8.59
C SER A 78 1.64 -7.52 -7.47
N PRO A 79 2.59 -6.62 -7.75
CA PRO A 79 3.49 -6.07 -6.73
C PRO A 79 2.73 -5.26 -5.65
N PRO A 80 3.35 -4.99 -4.49
CA PRO A 80 2.81 -4.04 -3.52
C PRO A 80 2.69 -2.63 -4.13
N TYR A 81 1.60 -1.94 -3.80
CA TYR A 81 1.38 -0.56 -4.23
C TYR A 81 1.27 0.37 -3.03
N PRO A 82 2.02 1.49 -2.99
CA PRO A 82 1.94 2.44 -1.89
C PRO A 82 0.58 3.14 -1.88
N ILE A 83 0.05 3.45 -0.68
CA ILE A 83 -1.21 4.17 -0.50
C ILE A 83 -1.28 5.48 -1.29
N LYS A 84 -0.14 6.19 -1.42
CA LYS A 84 -0.04 7.43 -2.21
C LYS A 84 -0.48 7.26 -3.66
N THR A 85 -0.22 6.09 -4.27
CA THR A 85 -0.69 5.79 -5.63
C THR A 85 -2.21 5.86 -5.70
N PHE A 86 -2.91 5.25 -4.74
CA PHE A 86 -4.37 5.26 -4.71
C PHE A 86 -4.96 6.62 -4.32
N LYS A 87 -4.32 7.35 -3.40
CA LYS A 87 -4.70 8.75 -3.10
C LYS A 87 -4.65 9.60 -4.38
N ASN A 88 -3.58 9.50 -5.17
CA ASN A 88 -3.44 10.21 -6.44
C ASN A 88 -4.48 9.77 -7.49
N ILE A 89 -4.72 8.48 -7.65
CA ILE A 89 -5.78 7.97 -8.55
C ILE A 89 -7.14 8.55 -8.14
N CYS A 90 -7.42 8.58 -6.84
CA CYS A 90 -8.66 9.08 -6.29
C CYS A 90 -8.84 10.60 -6.38
N LEU A 91 -7.80 11.39 -6.65
CA LEU A 91 -7.97 12.80 -6.99
C LEU A 91 -8.79 12.92 -8.29
N ASN A 92 -8.45 12.13 -9.31
CA ASN A 92 -9.13 12.17 -10.61
C ASN A 92 -10.61 11.74 -10.53
N VAL A 93 -10.93 10.79 -9.64
CA VAL A 93 -12.32 10.32 -9.42
C VAL A 93 -13.16 11.36 -8.68
N ASN A 94 -12.57 12.11 -7.73
CA ASN A 94 -13.28 13.19 -7.04
C ASN A 94 -13.56 14.40 -7.96
N TYR A 95 -12.75 14.60 -9.01
CA TYR A 95 -12.97 15.67 -9.99
C TYR A 95 -14.05 15.37 -11.03
N VAL A 96 -14.59 14.15 -11.10
CA VAL A 96 -15.72 13.86 -11.99
C VAL A 96 -16.98 14.46 -11.36
N PRO A 97 -17.58 15.51 -11.97
CA PRO A 97 -18.84 16.05 -11.48
C PRO A 97 -19.90 14.95 -11.60
N GLU A 98 -20.63 14.69 -10.51
CA GLU A 98 -21.73 13.74 -10.57
C GLU A 98 -22.76 14.22 -11.60
N PRO A 99 -23.34 13.32 -12.41
CA PRO A 99 -24.50 13.65 -13.22
C PRO A 99 -25.76 13.91 -12.37
N ASP A 100 -25.69 13.67 -11.05
CA ASP A 100 -26.78 13.90 -10.12
C ASP A 100 -26.25 14.60 -8.86
N GLY A 101 -26.68 15.83 -8.63
CA GLY A 101 -26.07 16.81 -7.73
C GLY A 101 -26.22 16.50 -6.24
N SER A 102 -25.61 15.42 -5.75
CA SER A 102 -25.59 15.07 -4.33
C SER A 102 -24.31 15.58 -3.67
N ARG A 103 -24.33 16.86 -3.34
CA ARG A 103 -23.29 17.57 -2.59
C ARG A 103 -23.25 17.06 -1.13
N PHE A 104 -22.26 16.24 -0.79
CA PHE A 104 -21.84 15.92 0.59
C PHE A 104 -20.33 15.79 0.67
#